data_AF-A0A3L7XRB4-F1
#
_entry.id   AF-A0A3L7XRB4-F1
#
_cell.length_a   1.000
_cell.length_b   1.000
_cell.length_c   1.000
_cell.angle_alpha   90.00
_cell.angle_beta   90.00
_cell.angle_gamma   90.00
#
_symmetry.space_group_name_H-M   'P 1'
#
loop_
_entity.id
_entity.type
_entity.pdbx_description
1 polymer ?
#
loop_
_entity_poly.entity_id
_entity_poly.type
_entity_poly.pdbx_seq_one_letter_code
_entity_poly.pdbx_strand_id
1 'polypeptide(L)'
;MTAVTLQEAVRRQPYPDFQKWWKLGSHFVGFMAEAIVAEWRAVQPAGDLGQVAAYVDEYAGLVYIREIRPSLLDDFVARRNLNSFHSGEFDALSYTFYRDAFEGLAQAETAFLKEARRDFTRRVGRRFFQQLHSHLALDLPTQLTSADDFSRLQQAIAQTGDFLVGEGYLRDHFAFRFDLTASRGGHPITQRKADFLPALSGGVAYALYDMGYPIILPSAVYLYQTIGEAQHHSSRTIEELFARCGCTASETDDFDPTDFPSELVVELWEISKVISEQ
;
A
#
# COMPACT_ATOMS: atom_id res chain seq x y z
N MET A 1 -7.38 12.02 17.04
CA MET A 1 -8.55 11.11 17.01
C MET A 1 -8.39 10.13 18.16
N THR A 2 -9.43 9.87 18.96
CA THR A 2 -9.36 8.83 20.01
C THR A 2 -9.49 7.46 19.35
N ALA A 3 -8.50 6.58 19.54
CA ALA A 3 -8.53 5.22 19.02
C ALA A 3 -9.83 4.50 19.44
N VAL A 4 -10.48 3.83 18.48
CA VAL A 4 -11.67 3.01 18.73
C VAL A 4 -11.33 1.52 18.67
N THR A 5 -12.21 0.67 19.21
CA THR A 5 -12.07 -0.78 19.04
C THR A 5 -12.36 -1.19 17.59
N LEU A 6 -11.85 -2.35 17.16
CA LEU A 6 -12.12 -2.87 15.81
C LEU A 6 -13.63 -3.06 15.57
N GLN A 7 -14.36 -3.60 16.54
CA GLN A 7 -15.81 -3.74 16.45
C GLN A 7 -16.54 -2.41 16.21
N GLU A 8 -16.10 -1.34 16.90
CA GLU A 8 -16.69 -0.01 16.72
C GLU A 8 -16.31 0.59 15.37
N ALA A 9 -15.07 0.41 14.90
CA ALA A 9 -14.62 0.83 13.58
C ALA A 9 -15.46 0.17 12.46
N VAL A 10 -15.62 -1.15 12.51
CA VAL A 10 -16.44 -1.91 11.54
C VAL A 10 -17.90 -1.46 11.56
N ARG A 11 -18.47 -1.23 12.75
CA ARG A 11 -19.85 -0.75 12.88
C ARG A 11 -20.05 0.64 12.27
N ARG A 12 -19.05 1.52 12.37
CA ARG A 12 -19.10 2.88 11.80
C ARG A 12 -18.98 2.87 10.28
N GLN A 13 -18.11 2.02 9.74
CA GLN A 13 -17.79 2.01 8.32
C GLN A 13 -17.62 0.57 7.82
N PRO A 14 -18.73 -0.14 7.54
CA PRO A 14 -18.67 -1.48 6.97
C PRO A 14 -18.29 -1.43 5.49
N TYR A 15 -17.60 -2.47 5.01
CA TYR A 15 -17.21 -2.66 3.61
C TYR A 15 -17.95 -3.85 2.98
N PRO A 16 -19.25 -3.71 2.62
CA PRO A 16 -20.03 -4.81 2.05
C PRO A 16 -19.49 -5.29 0.69
N ASP A 17 -18.91 -4.40 -0.11
CA ASP A 17 -18.39 -4.75 -1.44
C ASP A 17 -17.16 -5.66 -1.41
N PHE A 18 -16.49 -5.74 -0.26
CA PHE A 18 -15.32 -6.60 -0.02
C PHE A 18 -15.71 -7.98 0.53
N GLN A 19 -16.99 -8.20 0.87
CA GLN A 19 -17.48 -9.49 1.38
C GLN A 19 -17.36 -10.60 0.34
N LYS A 20 -17.46 -10.26 -0.96
CA LYS A 20 -17.21 -11.21 -2.03
C LYS A 20 -15.71 -11.28 -2.27
N TRP A 21 -15.09 -12.32 -1.73
CA TRP A 21 -13.68 -12.58 -1.95
C TRP A 21 -13.39 -12.98 -3.41
N TRP A 22 -12.24 -12.59 -3.91
CA TRP A 22 -11.71 -13.02 -5.20
C TRP A 22 -10.34 -13.67 -5.02
N LYS A 23 -9.95 -14.47 -6.01
CA LYS A 23 -8.69 -15.20 -5.98
C LYS A 23 -7.52 -14.23 -6.17
N LEU A 24 -6.44 -14.46 -5.41
CA LEU A 24 -5.18 -13.77 -5.60
C LEU A 24 -4.18 -14.62 -6.38
N GLY A 25 -3.31 -13.95 -7.12
CA GLY A 25 -2.17 -14.56 -7.78
C GLY A 25 -1.06 -14.90 -6.80
N SER A 26 -0.33 -15.99 -7.06
CA SER A 26 0.68 -16.48 -6.13
C SER A 26 1.95 -15.64 -6.10
N HIS A 27 2.27 -14.89 -7.16
CA HIS A 27 3.42 -14.01 -7.15
C HIS A 27 3.18 -12.85 -6.19
N PHE A 28 2.02 -12.19 -6.30
CA PHE A 28 1.64 -11.11 -5.37
C PHE A 28 1.66 -11.59 -3.92
N VAL A 29 0.95 -12.69 -3.61
CA VAL A 29 0.88 -13.21 -2.24
C VAL A 29 2.27 -13.61 -1.74
N GLY A 30 3.07 -14.27 -2.57
CA GLY A 30 4.44 -14.66 -2.22
C GLY A 30 5.34 -13.46 -1.90
N PHE A 31 5.28 -12.41 -2.72
CA PHE A 31 6.10 -11.21 -2.55
C PHE A 31 5.71 -10.46 -1.29
N MET A 32 4.40 -10.28 -1.06
CA MET A 32 3.89 -9.59 0.12
C MET A 32 4.11 -10.40 1.40
N ALA A 33 3.94 -11.72 1.36
CA ALA A 33 4.24 -12.58 2.50
C ALA A 33 5.71 -12.47 2.92
N GLU A 34 6.64 -12.50 1.96
CA GLU A 34 8.06 -12.27 2.25
C GLU A 34 8.28 -10.89 2.87
N ALA A 35 7.75 -9.84 2.23
CA ALA A 35 7.98 -8.45 2.63
C ALA A 35 7.42 -8.16 4.04
N ILE A 36 6.16 -8.52 4.29
CA ILE A 36 5.48 -8.30 5.57
C ILE A 36 6.15 -9.10 6.68
N VAL A 37 6.35 -10.41 6.50
CA VAL A 37 6.87 -11.27 7.57
C VAL A 37 8.33 -10.92 7.91
N ALA A 38 9.14 -10.58 6.91
CA ALA A 38 10.53 -10.17 7.15
C ALA A 38 10.61 -8.89 7.98
N GLU A 39 9.81 -7.87 7.65
CA GLU A 39 9.82 -6.60 8.38
C GLU A 39 9.12 -6.71 9.74
N TRP A 40 8.07 -7.52 9.85
CA TRP A 40 7.42 -7.83 11.12
C TRP A 40 8.43 -8.47 12.09
N ARG A 41 9.18 -9.49 11.67
CA ARG A 41 10.23 -10.11 12.50
C ARG A 41 11.34 -9.14 12.92
N ALA A 42 11.61 -8.11 12.13
CA ALA A 42 12.63 -7.12 12.46
C ALA A 42 12.20 -6.22 13.64
N VAL A 43 10.90 -5.95 13.78
CA VAL A 43 10.34 -5.12 14.86
C VAL A 43 9.73 -5.94 15.99
N GLN A 44 9.43 -7.21 15.73
CA GLN A 44 8.96 -8.21 16.68
C GLN A 44 9.84 -9.49 16.63
N PRO A 45 11.13 -9.44 17.06
CA PRO A 45 12.04 -10.58 16.92
C PRO A 45 11.63 -11.82 17.74
N ALA A 46 10.95 -11.59 18.85
CA ALA A 46 10.34 -12.64 19.68
C ALA A 46 8.85 -12.86 19.36
N GLY A 47 8.37 -12.30 18.24
CA GLY A 47 6.95 -12.15 17.92
C GLY A 47 6.16 -13.45 18.05
N ASP A 48 4.96 -13.32 18.63
CA ASP A 48 4.06 -14.43 18.89
C ASP A 48 3.10 -14.64 17.72
N LEU A 49 3.32 -15.69 16.93
CA LEU A 49 2.38 -16.06 15.88
C LEU A 49 1.00 -16.45 16.43
N GLY A 50 0.89 -16.83 17.70
CA GLY A 50 -0.39 -17.03 18.37
C GLY A 50 -1.20 -15.73 18.52
N GLN A 51 -0.53 -14.61 18.81
CA GLN A 51 -1.16 -13.29 18.84
C GLN A 51 -1.63 -12.86 17.46
N VAL A 52 -0.78 -13.05 16.43
CA VAL A 52 -1.17 -12.77 15.04
C VAL A 52 -2.37 -13.62 14.63
N ALA A 53 -2.39 -14.92 14.96
CA ALA A 53 -3.52 -15.80 14.69
C ALA A 53 -4.81 -15.33 15.36
N ALA A 54 -4.75 -14.92 16.64
CA ALA A 54 -5.90 -14.39 17.35
C ALA A 54 -6.45 -13.12 16.70
N TYR A 55 -5.58 -12.23 16.21
CA TYR A 55 -6.03 -11.06 15.46
C TYR A 55 -6.62 -11.43 14.09
N VAL A 56 -6.14 -12.48 13.42
CA VAL A 56 -6.73 -12.95 12.15
C VAL A 56 -8.16 -13.43 12.37
N ASP A 57 -8.38 -14.23 13.41
CA ASP A 57 -9.71 -14.74 13.76
C ASP A 57 -10.66 -13.60 14.17
N GLU A 58 -10.18 -12.65 14.99
CA GLU A 58 -10.94 -11.45 15.36
C GLU A 58 -11.35 -10.65 14.10
N TYR A 59 -10.39 -10.36 13.23
CA TYR A 59 -10.61 -9.53 12.04
C TYR A 59 -11.59 -10.21 11.07
N ALA A 60 -11.37 -11.48 10.74
CA ALA A 60 -12.23 -12.19 9.82
C ALA A 60 -13.65 -12.39 10.37
N GLY A 61 -13.79 -12.65 11.67
CA GLY A 61 -15.08 -12.79 12.33
C GLY A 61 -15.88 -11.48 12.36
N LEU A 62 -15.21 -10.34 12.57
CA LEU A 62 -15.87 -9.03 12.64
C LEU A 62 -16.10 -8.40 11.27
N VAL A 63 -15.09 -8.41 10.40
CA VAL A 63 -15.11 -7.71 9.10
C VAL A 63 -15.80 -8.55 8.04
N TYR A 64 -15.50 -9.84 7.97
CA TYR A 64 -15.99 -10.73 6.91
C TYR A 64 -17.10 -11.68 7.36
N ILE A 65 -17.38 -11.76 8.66
CA ILE A 65 -18.36 -12.68 9.26
C ILE A 65 -18.07 -14.11 8.80
N ARG A 66 -16.79 -14.49 8.82
CA ARG A 66 -16.27 -15.77 8.32
C ARG A 66 -15.20 -16.32 9.21
N GLU A 67 -15.15 -17.65 9.26
CA GLU A 67 -14.00 -18.38 9.76
C GLU A 67 -12.93 -18.46 8.67
N ILE A 68 -11.68 -18.34 9.11
CA ILE A 68 -10.51 -18.49 8.26
C ILE A 68 -10.08 -19.96 8.25
N ARG A 69 -9.52 -20.42 7.14
CA ARG A 69 -8.98 -21.79 7.06
C ARG A 69 -7.83 -21.96 8.08
N PRO A 70 -7.78 -23.08 8.83
CA PRO A 70 -6.81 -23.25 9.92
C PRO A 70 -5.33 -23.09 9.54
N SER A 71 -4.97 -23.42 8.29
CA SER A 71 -3.58 -23.32 7.81
C SER A 71 -3.19 -21.95 7.27
N LEU A 72 -4.08 -20.94 7.29
CA LEU A 72 -3.86 -19.67 6.58
C LEU A 72 -2.54 -18.99 7.00
N LEU A 73 -2.34 -18.81 8.30
CA LEU A 73 -1.16 -18.13 8.83
C LEU A 73 0.13 -18.91 8.52
N ASP A 74 0.12 -20.22 8.74
CA ASP A 74 1.27 -21.08 8.45
C ASP A 74 1.62 -21.09 6.96
N ASP A 75 0.62 -21.10 6.09
CA ASP A 75 0.82 -21.03 4.64
C ASP A 75 1.37 -19.67 4.22
N PHE A 76 0.92 -18.58 4.83
CA PHE A 76 1.45 -17.25 4.55
C PHE A 76 2.92 -17.12 5.00
N VAL A 77 3.22 -17.47 6.26
CA VAL A 77 4.56 -17.38 6.84
C VAL A 77 5.57 -18.30 6.13
N ALA A 78 5.16 -19.53 5.82
CA ALA A 78 6.00 -20.49 5.10
C ALA A 78 5.99 -20.27 3.58
N ARG A 79 5.17 -19.35 3.07
CA ARG A 79 4.93 -19.11 1.64
C ARG A 79 4.55 -20.37 0.87
N ARG A 80 3.64 -21.16 1.43
CA ARG A 80 3.10 -22.40 0.86
C ARG A 80 1.67 -22.18 0.38
N ASN A 81 1.22 -23.04 -0.54
CA ASN A 81 -0.16 -23.02 -1.05
C ASN A 81 -0.63 -21.64 -1.55
N LEU A 82 0.29 -20.81 -2.07
CA LEU A 82 0.02 -19.40 -2.42
C LEU A 82 -1.13 -19.22 -3.42
N ASN A 83 -1.37 -20.22 -4.28
CA ASN A 83 -2.46 -20.22 -5.26
C ASN A 83 -3.87 -20.39 -4.64
N SER A 84 -3.99 -20.66 -3.34
CA SER A 84 -5.29 -20.83 -2.66
C SER A 84 -5.78 -19.58 -1.94
N PHE A 85 -5.01 -18.49 -1.95
CA PHE A 85 -5.35 -17.27 -1.23
C PHE A 85 -6.45 -16.47 -1.93
N HIS A 86 -7.31 -15.87 -1.11
CA HIS A 86 -8.32 -14.93 -1.54
C HIS A 86 -8.12 -13.55 -0.91
N SER A 87 -8.74 -12.53 -1.50
CA SER A 87 -8.58 -11.13 -1.11
C SER A 87 -8.84 -10.88 0.38
N GLY A 88 -9.94 -11.37 0.94
CA GLY A 88 -10.25 -11.17 2.36
C GLY A 88 -9.33 -11.91 3.33
N GLU A 89 -8.75 -13.05 2.91
CA GLU A 89 -7.74 -13.76 3.71
C GLU A 89 -6.44 -12.95 3.77
N PHE A 90 -6.01 -12.40 2.62
CA PHE A 90 -4.83 -11.54 2.57
C PHE A 90 -5.04 -10.23 3.35
N ASP A 91 -6.20 -9.59 3.18
CA ASP A 91 -6.56 -8.37 3.88
C ASP A 91 -6.49 -8.55 5.40
N ALA A 92 -7.05 -9.66 5.91
CA ALA A 92 -6.95 -10.04 7.31
C ALA A 92 -5.49 -10.21 7.75
N LEU A 93 -4.69 -11.02 7.04
CA LEU A 93 -3.28 -11.20 7.39
C LEU A 93 -2.48 -9.89 7.37
N SER A 94 -2.72 -9.05 6.36
CA SER A 94 -2.04 -7.76 6.26
C SER A 94 -2.40 -6.89 7.47
N TYR A 95 -3.69 -6.74 7.79
CA TYR A 95 -4.14 -6.02 8.99
C TYR A 95 -3.40 -6.49 10.24
N THR A 96 -3.33 -7.80 10.46
CA THR A 96 -2.87 -8.37 11.73
C THR A 96 -1.37 -8.27 11.91
N PHE A 97 -0.59 -8.51 10.86
CA PHE A 97 0.86 -8.32 10.91
C PHE A 97 1.22 -6.84 11.12
N TYR A 98 0.52 -5.91 10.46
CA TYR A 98 0.75 -4.49 10.66
C TYR A 98 0.32 -4.03 12.05
N ARG A 99 -0.83 -4.49 12.55
CA ARG A 99 -1.30 -4.21 13.92
C ARG A 99 -0.27 -4.64 14.95
N ASP A 100 0.16 -5.90 14.89
CA ASP A 100 1.12 -6.45 15.84
C ASP A 100 2.48 -5.74 15.76
N ALA A 101 2.96 -5.43 14.54
CA ALA A 101 4.17 -4.62 14.36
C ALA A 101 4.04 -3.22 14.97
N PHE A 102 2.91 -2.55 14.76
CA PHE A 102 2.67 -1.18 15.25
C PHE A 102 2.47 -1.11 16.77
N GLU A 103 1.92 -2.16 17.37
CA GLU A 103 1.85 -2.35 18.83
C GLU A 103 3.26 -2.57 19.42
N GLY A 104 4.09 -3.40 18.79
CA GLY A 104 5.49 -3.61 19.20
C GLY A 104 6.34 -2.34 19.13
N LEU A 105 6.22 -1.57 18.05
CA LEU A 105 6.90 -0.27 17.93
C LEU A 105 6.45 0.72 19.02
N ALA A 106 5.18 0.68 19.44
CA ALA A 106 4.69 1.53 20.52
C ALA A 106 5.27 1.11 21.88
N GLN A 107 5.41 -0.20 22.12
CA GLN A 107 6.00 -0.74 23.35
C GLN A 107 7.50 -0.46 23.47
N ALA A 108 8.21 -0.33 22.34
CA ALA A 108 9.62 0.03 22.31
C ALA A 108 9.91 1.52 22.65
N GLU A 109 8.89 2.29 23.07
CA GLU A 109 8.97 3.70 23.46
C GLU A 109 9.72 4.59 22.45
N THR A 110 9.52 4.34 21.15
CA THR A 110 10.14 5.16 20.11
C THR A 110 9.63 6.61 20.21
N ALA A 111 10.54 7.56 20.41
CA ALA A 111 10.22 9.00 20.52
C ALA A 111 9.45 9.58 19.31
N PHE A 112 9.48 8.86 18.18
CA PHE A 112 8.86 9.21 16.90
C PHE A 112 8.03 8.05 16.36
N LEU A 113 6.98 7.66 17.11
CA LEU A 113 6.18 6.46 16.82
C LEU A 113 5.52 6.51 15.44
N LYS A 114 5.02 7.68 15.02
CA LYS A 114 4.40 7.84 13.70
C LYS A 114 5.42 7.58 12.59
N GLU A 115 6.60 8.16 12.71
CA GLU A 115 7.71 7.98 11.78
C GLU A 115 8.17 6.52 11.75
N ALA A 116 8.30 5.87 12.91
CA ALA A 116 8.70 4.47 13.00
C ALA A 116 7.71 3.53 12.28
N ARG A 117 6.39 3.78 12.42
CA ARG A 117 5.34 3.03 11.72
C ARG A 117 5.36 3.30 10.21
N ARG A 118 5.50 4.58 9.81
CA ARG A 118 5.69 4.94 8.40
C ARG A 118 6.92 4.26 7.80
N ASP A 119 8.03 4.24 8.51
CA ASP A 119 9.27 3.58 8.06
C ASP A 119 9.11 2.06 7.95
N PHE A 120 8.36 1.42 8.86
CA PHE A 120 7.97 0.02 8.70
C PHE A 120 7.22 -0.19 7.38
N THR A 121 6.19 0.62 7.10
CA THR A 121 5.42 0.50 5.85
C THR A 121 6.30 0.69 4.61
N ARG A 122 7.23 1.66 4.64
CA ARG A 122 8.20 1.92 3.56
C ARG A 122 9.12 0.74 3.31
N ARG A 123 9.63 0.10 4.37
CA ARG A 123 10.50 -1.08 4.22
C ARG A 123 9.74 -2.26 3.62
N VAL A 124 8.47 -2.47 3.98
CA VAL A 124 7.61 -3.48 3.33
C VAL A 124 7.43 -3.17 1.84
N GLY A 125 7.03 -1.94 1.49
CA GLY A 125 6.85 -1.51 0.10
C GLY A 125 8.12 -1.68 -0.75
N ARG A 126 9.28 -1.29 -0.20
CA ARG A 126 10.57 -1.46 -0.85
C ARG A 126 10.92 -2.94 -1.12
N ARG A 127 10.66 -3.84 -0.16
CA ARG A 127 10.90 -5.28 -0.35
C ARG A 127 9.97 -5.90 -1.40
N PHE A 128 8.71 -5.52 -1.37
CA PHE A 128 7.76 -5.94 -2.40
C PHE A 128 8.21 -5.46 -3.78
N PHE A 129 8.54 -4.18 -3.90
CA PHE A 129 8.99 -3.59 -5.16
C PHE A 129 10.27 -4.25 -5.70
N GLN A 130 11.24 -4.61 -4.86
CA GLN A 130 12.45 -5.31 -5.31
C GLN A 130 12.14 -6.64 -6.01
N GLN A 131 11.18 -7.40 -5.46
CA GLN A 131 10.72 -8.65 -6.07
C GLN A 131 9.93 -8.39 -7.35
N LEU A 132 9.00 -7.43 -7.32
CA LEU A 132 8.21 -7.01 -8.47
C LEU A 132 9.08 -6.54 -9.63
N HIS A 133 10.03 -5.65 -9.37
CA HIS A 133 10.97 -5.09 -10.33
C HIS A 133 11.76 -6.21 -11.03
N SER A 134 12.22 -7.19 -10.27
CA SER A 134 12.94 -8.35 -10.80
C SER A 134 12.03 -9.28 -11.60
N HIS A 135 10.81 -9.51 -11.12
CA HIS A 135 9.82 -10.39 -11.77
C HIS A 135 9.33 -9.83 -13.11
N LEU A 136 9.05 -8.53 -13.17
CA LEU A 136 8.57 -7.84 -14.37
C LEU A 136 9.70 -7.35 -15.27
N ALA A 137 10.96 -7.43 -14.81
CA ALA A 137 12.12 -6.86 -15.47
C ALA A 137 11.88 -5.39 -15.88
N LEU A 138 11.42 -4.57 -14.92
CA LEU A 138 11.05 -3.18 -15.17
C LEU A 138 12.26 -2.39 -15.69
N ASP A 139 12.08 -1.72 -16.82
CA ASP A 139 13.09 -0.84 -17.39
C ASP A 139 12.91 0.59 -16.87
N LEU A 140 13.60 0.91 -15.77
CA LEU A 140 13.53 2.23 -15.16
C LEU A 140 14.76 3.09 -15.50
N PRO A 141 14.57 4.38 -15.84
CA PRO A 141 15.69 5.30 -15.93
C PRO A 141 16.27 5.54 -14.53
N THR A 142 17.55 5.86 -14.44
CA THR A 142 18.18 6.24 -13.17
C THR A 142 17.84 7.68 -12.75
N GLN A 143 17.42 8.51 -13.72
CA GLN A 143 17.03 9.91 -13.53
C GLN A 143 15.91 10.25 -14.52
N LEU A 144 14.91 11.01 -14.05
CA LEU A 144 13.79 11.46 -14.88
C LEU A 144 14.08 12.82 -15.53
N THR A 145 14.80 12.84 -16.65
CA THR A 145 15.30 14.09 -17.27
C THR A 145 14.84 14.35 -18.69
N SER A 146 14.42 13.31 -19.41
CA SER A 146 14.05 13.39 -20.82
C SER A 146 12.67 12.79 -21.07
N ALA A 147 12.13 13.06 -22.26
CA ALA A 147 10.88 12.45 -22.71
C ALA A 147 10.99 10.92 -22.83
N ASP A 148 12.18 10.39 -23.16
CA ASP A 148 12.44 8.96 -23.21
C ASP A 148 12.40 8.34 -21.80
N ASP A 149 13.07 8.98 -20.82
CA ASP A 149 12.99 8.57 -19.41
C ASP A 149 11.54 8.54 -18.92
N PHE A 150 10.75 9.55 -19.28
CA PHE A 150 9.35 9.62 -18.90
C PHE A 150 8.52 8.53 -19.56
N SER A 151 8.76 8.22 -20.84
CA SER A 151 8.11 7.09 -21.51
C SER A 151 8.42 5.76 -20.82
N ARG A 152 9.67 5.54 -20.44
CA ARG A 152 10.11 4.32 -19.71
C ARG A 152 9.44 4.22 -18.34
N LEU A 153 9.38 5.33 -17.59
CA LEU A 153 8.66 5.41 -16.33
C LEU A 153 7.16 5.06 -16.50
N GLN A 154 6.50 5.66 -17.50
CA GLN A 154 5.07 5.39 -17.76
C GLN A 154 4.82 3.92 -18.10
N GLN A 155 5.71 3.30 -18.87
CA GLN A 155 5.64 1.88 -19.18
C GLN A 155 5.79 1.02 -17.92
N ALA A 156 6.77 1.32 -17.06
CA ALA A 156 6.97 0.57 -15.82
C ALA A 156 5.80 0.71 -14.83
N ILE A 157 5.18 1.90 -14.75
CA ILE A 157 3.96 2.13 -13.98
C ILE A 157 2.80 1.29 -14.56
N ALA A 158 2.62 1.27 -15.88
CA ALA A 158 1.58 0.46 -16.52
C ALA A 158 1.78 -1.04 -16.27
N GLN A 159 3.01 -1.55 -16.41
CA GLN A 159 3.33 -2.95 -16.10
C GLN A 159 3.08 -3.31 -14.63
N THR A 160 3.39 -2.39 -13.72
CA THR A 160 3.08 -2.54 -12.29
C THR A 160 1.57 -2.62 -12.07
N GLY A 161 0.80 -1.73 -12.70
CA GLY A 161 -0.66 -1.74 -12.65
C GLY A 161 -1.27 -3.03 -13.19
N ASP A 162 -0.82 -3.48 -14.36
CA ASP A 162 -1.27 -4.73 -14.98
C ASP A 162 -1.00 -5.94 -14.08
N PHE A 163 0.17 -5.97 -13.42
CA PHE A 163 0.48 -7.00 -12.42
C PHE A 163 -0.47 -6.93 -11.23
N LEU A 164 -0.70 -5.75 -10.65
CA LEU A 164 -1.55 -5.59 -9.48
C LEU A 164 -3.01 -5.96 -9.77
N VAL A 165 -3.54 -5.61 -10.95
CA VAL A 165 -4.87 -6.04 -11.39
C VAL A 165 -4.90 -7.54 -11.70
N GLY A 166 -3.92 -8.03 -12.45
CA GLY A 166 -3.85 -9.43 -12.87
C GLY A 166 -3.67 -10.43 -11.73
N GLU A 167 -2.95 -10.04 -10.67
CA GLU A 167 -2.77 -10.84 -9.46
C GLU A 167 -3.86 -10.57 -8.41
N GLY A 168 -4.85 -9.72 -8.71
CA GLY A 168 -6.01 -9.47 -7.87
C GLY A 168 -5.75 -8.57 -6.66
N TYR A 169 -4.65 -7.81 -6.62
CA TYR A 169 -4.49 -6.76 -5.60
C TYR A 169 -5.51 -5.63 -5.79
N LEU A 170 -5.80 -5.29 -7.05
CA LEU A 170 -6.88 -4.40 -7.46
C LEU A 170 -7.92 -5.24 -8.20
N ARG A 171 -9.19 -5.00 -7.93
CA ARG A 171 -10.24 -5.85 -8.52
C ARG A 171 -10.48 -5.54 -9.99
N ASP A 172 -10.38 -4.27 -10.38
CA ASP A 172 -10.81 -3.81 -11.71
C ASP A 172 -9.95 -2.71 -12.32
N HIS A 173 -9.45 -1.76 -11.52
CA HIS A 173 -8.85 -0.54 -12.08
C HIS A 173 -7.51 -0.17 -11.44
N PHE A 174 -6.58 0.24 -12.30
CA PHE A 174 -5.36 0.96 -11.97
C PHE A 174 -5.17 2.07 -13.00
N ALA A 175 -4.97 3.31 -12.56
CA ALA A 175 -4.49 4.36 -13.42
C ALA A 175 -3.59 5.34 -12.68
N PHE A 176 -2.47 5.70 -13.30
CA PHE A 176 -1.60 6.77 -12.81
C PHE A 176 -1.59 7.91 -13.86
N ARG A 177 -2.32 8.99 -13.57
CA ARG A 177 -2.65 10.05 -14.52
C ARG A 177 -1.80 11.29 -14.28
N PHE A 178 -1.21 11.80 -15.36
CA PHE A 178 -0.40 13.02 -15.35
C PHE A 178 -1.15 14.25 -15.90
N ASP A 179 -2.29 14.01 -16.54
CA ASP A 179 -3.29 15.03 -16.87
C ASP A 179 -4.29 15.11 -15.72
N LEU A 180 -4.37 16.25 -15.02
CA LEU A 180 -5.22 16.40 -13.86
C LEU A 180 -5.74 17.83 -13.66
N THR A 181 -6.93 17.89 -13.06
CA THR A 181 -7.49 19.06 -12.41
C THR A 181 -7.86 18.64 -11.00
N ALA A 182 -7.20 19.21 -10.00
CA ALA A 182 -7.35 18.89 -8.58
C ALA A 182 -7.29 20.17 -7.73
N SER A 183 -7.38 20.02 -6.41
CA SER A 183 -7.19 21.12 -5.45
C SER A 183 -6.38 20.61 -4.27
N ARG A 184 -5.46 21.44 -3.76
CA ARG A 184 -4.70 21.18 -2.53
C ARG A 184 -4.76 22.41 -1.63
N GLY A 185 -5.23 22.26 -0.39
CA GLY A 185 -5.37 23.38 0.54
C GLY A 185 -6.23 24.54 0.00
N GLY A 186 -7.21 24.23 -0.86
CA GLY A 186 -8.04 25.23 -1.54
C GLY A 186 -7.41 25.88 -2.77
N HIS A 187 -6.17 25.53 -3.12
CA HIS A 187 -5.49 26.01 -4.32
C HIS A 187 -5.73 25.05 -5.50
N PRO A 188 -6.30 25.53 -6.62
CA PRO A 188 -6.51 24.68 -7.79
C PRO A 188 -5.18 24.30 -8.43
N ILE A 189 -5.05 23.02 -8.79
CA ILE A 189 -3.94 22.47 -9.54
C ILE A 189 -4.46 22.03 -10.89
N THR A 190 -3.84 22.50 -11.96
CA THR A 190 -4.10 22.01 -13.32
C THR A 190 -2.77 21.72 -13.99
N GLN A 191 -2.61 20.48 -14.44
CA GLN A 191 -1.40 20.03 -15.12
C GLN A 191 -1.81 19.15 -16.30
N ARG A 192 -1.22 19.41 -17.47
CA ARG A 192 -1.29 18.46 -18.59
C ARG A 192 -0.08 17.54 -18.52
N LYS A 193 -0.20 16.32 -19.04
CA LYS A 193 0.90 15.36 -19.11
C LYS A 193 2.13 15.93 -19.81
N ALA A 194 1.93 16.73 -20.86
CA ALA A 194 3.02 17.40 -21.58
C ALA A 194 3.82 18.39 -20.71
N ASP A 195 3.20 18.90 -19.65
CA ASP A 195 3.81 19.86 -18.72
C ASP A 195 4.47 19.18 -17.52
N PHE A 196 4.34 17.84 -17.38
CA PHE A 196 4.89 17.08 -16.24
C PHE A 196 6.41 17.25 -16.08
N LEU A 197 7.19 16.99 -17.14
CA LEU A 197 8.66 17.12 -17.09
C LEU A 197 9.13 18.58 -16.87
N PRO A 198 8.55 19.59 -17.55
CA PRO A 198 8.79 20.98 -17.22
C PRO A 198 8.49 21.34 -15.76
N ALA A 199 7.34 20.91 -15.22
CA ALA A 199 6.95 21.17 -13.83
C ALA A 199 7.91 20.48 -12.84
N LEU A 200 8.27 19.23 -13.10
CA LEU A 200 9.23 18.47 -12.29
C LEU A 200 10.60 19.15 -12.25
N SER A 201 11.03 19.74 -13.37
CA SER A 201 12.28 20.50 -13.44
C SER A 201 12.17 21.88 -12.75
N GLY A 202 10.96 22.43 -12.66
CA GLY A 202 10.65 23.67 -11.95
C GLY A 202 10.43 23.50 -10.45
N GLY A 203 10.36 22.27 -9.94
CA GLY A 203 10.33 21.94 -8.52
C GLY A 203 9.41 20.78 -8.18
N VAL A 204 8.12 20.90 -8.53
CA VAL A 204 7.08 19.91 -8.18
C VAL A 204 6.19 19.66 -9.39
N ALA A 205 5.95 18.39 -9.69
CA ALA A 205 4.90 17.92 -10.58
C ALA A 205 3.88 17.10 -9.79
N TYR A 206 2.68 16.95 -10.36
CA TYR A 206 1.58 16.24 -9.73
C TYR A 206 1.13 15.04 -10.56
N ALA A 207 0.51 14.07 -9.90
CA ALA A 207 -0.19 12.96 -10.56
C ALA A 207 -1.41 12.52 -9.75
N LEU A 208 -2.35 11.84 -10.39
CA LEU A 208 -3.45 11.15 -9.71
C LEU A 208 -3.23 9.65 -9.79
N TYR A 209 -3.38 8.96 -8.66
CA TYR A 209 -3.36 7.51 -8.59
C TYR A 209 -4.76 6.98 -8.27
N ASP A 210 -5.37 6.36 -9.27
CA ASP A 210 -6.70 5.76 -9.18
C ASP A 210 -6.57 4.25 -8.95
N MET A 211 -7.20 3.75 -7.90
CA MET A 211 -7.23 2.32 -7.52
C MET A 211 -8.67 1.86 -7.36
N GLY A 212 -9.06 0.85 -8.14
CA GLY A 212 -10.38 0.25 -8.07
C GLY A 212 -10.41 -0.97 -7.15
N TYR A 213 -11.20 -0.87 -6.08
CA TYR A 213 -11.33 -1.89 -5.01
C TYR A 213 -9.97 -2.47 -4.55
N PRO A 214 -9.04 -1.65 -4.03
CA PRO A 214 -7.79 -2.18 -3.50
C PRO A 214 -8.07 -3.09 -2.30
N ILE A 215 -7.52 -4.32 -2.31
CA ILE A 215 -7.86 -5.37 -1.31
C ILE A 215 -7.67 -4.91 0.14
N ILE A 216 -6.77 -3.95 0.38
CA ILE A 216 -6.44 -3.45 1.71
C ILE A 216 -7.28 -2.26 2.17
N LEU A 217 -8.25 -1.76 1.39
CA LEU A 217 -9.03 -0.61 1.83
C LEU A 217 -9.66 -0.84 3.22
N PRO A 218 -10.33 -1.98 3.50
CA PRO A 218 -10.92 -2.22 4.82
C PRO A 218 -9.87 -2.18 5.94
N SER A 219 -8.77 -2.90 5.78
CA SER A 219 -7.71 -2.97 6.79
C SER A 219 -6.96 -1.65 6.98
N ALA A 220 -6.71 -0.88 5.92
CA ALA A 220 -6.08 0.44 6.02
C ALA A 220 -6.95 1.38 6.87
N VAL A 221 -8.25 1.43 6.60
CA VAL A 221 -9.23 2.23 7.34
C VAL A 221 -9.28 1.80 8.80
N TYR A 222 -9.39 0.50 9.06
CA TYR A 222 -9.51 0.01 10.43
C TYR A 222 -8.21 0.16 11.22
N LEU A 223 -7.03 0.00 10.62
CA LEU A 223 -5.76 0.32 11.28
C LEU A 223 -5.67 1.81 11.60
N TYR A 224 -6.08 2.68 10.68
CA TYR A 224 -6.09 4.12 10.95
C TYR A 224 -7.01 4.48 12.12
N GLN A 225 -8.23 3.94 12.17
CA GLN A 225 -9.19 4.21 13.23
C GLN A 225 -8.80 3.60 14.59
N THR A 226 -8.13 2.44 14.59
CA THR A 226 -7.80 1.70 15.83
C THR A 226 -6.40 2.00 16.38
N ILE A 227 -5.43 2.30 15.52
CA ILE A 227 -4.01 2.47 15.88
C ILE A 227 -3.49 3.88 15.52
N GLY A 228 -4.19 4.62 14.67
CA GLY A 228 -3.82 5.97 14.24
C GLY A 228 -2.86 6.02 13.05
N GLU A 229 -2.61 4.89 12.39
CA GLU A 229 -1.77 4.80 11.19
C GLU A 229 -2.30 3.68 10.29
N ALA A 230 -2.39 3.92 8.98
CA ALA A 230 -2.84 2.93 8.01
C ALA A 230 -1.68 2.08 7.48
N GLN A 231 -2.02 0.96 6.83
CA GLN A 231 -1.07 0.24 5.98
C GLN A 231 -1.17 0.79 4.55
N HIS A 232 -0.05 1.27 3.98
CA HIS A 232 -0.02 1.94 2.67
C HIS A 232 0.91 1.25 1.66
N HIS A 233 1.01 -0.08 1.66
CA HIS A 233 2.08 -0.73 0.89
C HIS A 233 2.00 -0.50 -0.64
N SER A 234 0.81 -0.32 -1.23
CA SER A 234 0.70 0.07 -2.65
C SER A 234 1.30 1.43 -2.93
N SER A 235 0.97 2.43 -2.10
CA SER A 235 1.54 3.77 -2.20
C SER A 235 3.07 3.68 -2.04
N ARG A 236 3.57 2.96 -1.01
CA ARG A 236 5.02 2.74 -0.82
C ARG A 236 5.71 2.04 -2.00
N THR A 237 4.99 1.23 -2.76
CA THR A 237 5.51 0.59 -3.99
C THR A 237 5.74 1.64 -5.09
N ILE A 238 4.80 2.56 -5.28
CA ILE A 238 4.92 3.65 -6.24
C ILE A 238 6.01 4.64 -5.80
N GLU A 239 6.12 4.95 -4.49
CA GLU A 239 7.22 5.77 -3.96
C GLU A 239 8.59 5.19 -4.35
N GLU A 240 8.79 3.88 -4.14
CA GLU A 240 10.05 3.22 -4.49
C GLU A 240 10.31 3.24 -6.01
N LEU A 241 9.27 3.09 -6.83
CA LEU A 241 9.37 3.18 -8.29
C LEU A 241 9.91 4.57 -8.72
N PHE A 242 9.38 5.65 -8.16
CA PHE A 242 9.88 7.00 -8.40
C PHE A 242 11.28 7.24 -7.80
N ALA A 243 11.57 6.68 -6.63
CA ALA A 243 12.89 6.76 -6.01
C ALA A 243 13.99 6.18 -6.91
N ARG A 244 13.71 5.06 -7.61
CA ARG A 244 14.62 4.48 -8.61
C ARG A 244 14.90 5.41 -9.80
N CYS A 245 13.98 6.33 -10.07
CA CYS A 245 14.07 7.32 -11.14
C CYS A 245 14.64 8.67 -10.67
N GLY A 246 15.27 8.72 -9.49
CA GLY A 246 15.85 9.95 -8.95
C GLY A 246 14.82 10.97 -8.48
N CYS A 247 13.61 10.54 -8.14
CA CYS A 247 12.52 11.40 -7.68
C CYS A 247 12.07 11.04 -6.26
N THR A 248 11.67 12.02 -5.48
CA THR A 248 10.81 11.81 -4.32
C THR A 248 9.37 11.88 -4.82
N ALA A 249 8.56 10.89 -4.49
CA ALA A 249 7.12 10.91 -4.73
C ALA A 249 6.39 10.54 -3.45
N SER A 250 5.26 11.16 -3.18
CA SER A 250 4.37 10.79 -2.08
C SER A 250 2.95 11.24 -2.36
N GLU A 251 1.97 10.53 -1.79
CA GLU A 251 0.62 11.06 -1.62
C GLU A 251 0.69 12.41 -0.89
N THR A 252 -0.19 13.36 -1.21
CA THR A 252 -0.33 14.58 -0.40
C THR A 252 -0.87 14.21 0.98
N ASP A 253 -0.61 15.05 1.98
CA ASP A 253 -1.02 14.80 3.39
C ASP A 253 -2.55 14.67 3.58
N ASP A 254 -3.33 14.74 2.50
CA ASP A 254 -4.78 14.62 2.45
C ASP A 254 -5.28 13.17 2.38
N PHE A 255 -4.41 12.16 2.45
CA PHE A 255 -4.87 10.76 2.51
C PHE A 255 -5.51 10.46 3.87
N ASP A 256 -6.83 10.61 3.93
CA ASP A 256 -7.68 9.97 4.92
C ASP A 256 -8.39 8.77 4.26
N PRO A 257 -8.03 7.52 4.59
CA PRO A 257 -8.66 6.36 3.98
C PRO A 257 -10.16 6.27 4.28
N THR A 258 -10.67 7.01 5.27
CA THR A 258 -12.09 7.01 5.64
C THR A 258 -12.99 7.76 4.67
N ASP A 259 -12.45 8.68 3.86
CA ASP A 259 -13.23 9.57 2.98
C ASP A 259 -13.41 9.01 1.55
N PHE A 260 -12.76 7.90 1.21
CA PHE A 260 -12.84 7.33 -0.13
C PHE A 260 -14.03 6.38 -0.28
N PRO A 261 -14.74 6.45 -1.42
CA PRO A 261 -15.73 5.45 -1.75
C PRO A 261 -15.06 4.10 -2.00
N SER A 262 -15.74 3.00 -1.64
CA SER A 262 -15.19 1.64 -1.69
C SER A 262 -14.77 1.19 -3.08
N GLU A 263 -15.42 1.73 -4.11
CA GLU A 263 -15.20 1.39 -5.51
C GLU A 263 -13.99 2.06 -6.14
N LEU A 264 -13.55 3.21 -5.62
CA LEU A 264 -12.49 3.99 -6.25
C LEU A 264 -11.78 4.87 -5.22
N VAL A 265 -10.53 4.52 -4.93
CA VAL A 265 -9.61 5.36 -4.18
C VAL A 265 -8.82 6.22 -5.17
N VAL A 266 -8.79 7.53 -4.97
CA VAL A 266 -8.04 8.47 -5.82
C VAL A 266 -7.11 9.30 -4.96
N GLU A 267 -5.81 9.13 -5.15
CA GLU A 267 -4.79 9.87 -4.41
C GLU A 267 -4.18 10.95 -5.28
N LEU A 268 -4.03 12.17 -4.75
CA LEU A 268 -3.17 13.19 -5.35
C LEU A 268 -1.73 12.96 -4.89
N TRP A 269 -0.80 12.99 -5.83
CA TRP A 269 0.62 12.75 -5.60
C TRP A 269 1.46 13.97 -5.94
N GLU A 270 2.46 14.22 -5.11
CA GLU A 270 3.52 15.20 -5.32
C GLU A 270 4.83 14.51 -5.68
N ILE A 271 5.46 14.99 -6.75
CA ILE A 271 6.67 14.40 -7.29
C ILE A 271 7.71 15.51 -7.49
N SER A 272 8.90 15.33 -6.94
CA SER A 272 10.03 16.26 -7.05
C SER A 272 11.32 15.50 -7.33
N LYS A 273 12.33 16.17 -7.92
CA LYS A 273 13.65 15.55 -8.10
C LYS A 273 14.39 15.49 -6.78
N VAL A 274 15.13 14.40 -6.56
CA VAL A 274 16.11 14.35 -5.47
C VAL A 274 17.25 15.30 -5.82
N ILE A 275 17.33 16.42 -5.13
CA ILE A 275 18.46 17.34 -5.25
C ILE A 275 19.63 16.64 -4.57
N SER A 276 20.60 16.18 -5.35
CA SER A 276 21.89 15.77 -4.78
C SER A 276 22.58 17.06 -4.30
N GLU A 277 22.72 17.23 -2.99
CA GLU A 277 23.65 18.23 -2.45
C GLU A 277 25.05 17.87 -2.99
N GLN A 278 25.61 18.73 -3.82
CA GLN A 278 27.00 18.67 -4.29
C GLN A 278 27.93 19.26 -3.24
#